data_AF-A0A7W2A6N0-F1
#
_entry.id   AF-A0A7W2A6N0-F1
#
_cell.length_a   1.000
_cell.length_b   1.000
_cell.length_c   1.000
_cell.angle_alpha   90.00
_cell.angle_beta   90.00
_cell.angle_gamma   90.00
#
_symmetry.space_group_name_H-M   'P 1'
#
loop_
_entity.id
_entity.type
_entity.pdbx_description
1 polymer ?
#
loop_
_entity_poly.entity_id
_entity_poly.type
_entity_poly.pdbx_seq_one_letter_code
_entity_poly.pdbx_strand_id
1 'polypeptide(L)'
;MRPAKRLLIACLICFSWTLSGCASVIQQIQQTTGSKIEKVDELASQAAEEEEAEEKVIVKEDEIPKSPSPHIELKQILNDIGKGKYAGDNYDQSKVTKALNQMPKGLSEDKAYAYLLGLVGESYKKDVEIFDGMENPDYGEKLRALEALIPPKAKEKPPAAKPNPAQAQKPPEPPPKKANIVVLLDASGSMGGKMDGQEKMAEVEEAIRDFAAKLPKERYTLTLRVYGHKGSNKKKDKALSCSDVEKVYMANQYDAKKLASVFNKVNPTGWTPFAYAISSSYQDMQKGTPDTVENMVLVISDGSDTCGGNPLEAARLINRSQFRAKVHIIGLDVEHEIENELRKVSDITGGDYRTVENAEELKETLQTRVKDVQQLNAPWAQRAAEAIYQSYRYDDQRLEKHYEKIVTKSDQEYKRLDEANDYIKEKGKIDGEAWVEIGSWIDHRWKQVGGYADERQENIGEALDEEWKESFGELEKVWQENGGKPQDLAKIKREKIEEELESKIREGKDRIGKMRVPVGETATDRSE
;
A
#
# COMPACT_ATOMS: atom_id res chain seq x y z
N MET A 1 70.95 -34.27 17.90
CA MET A 1 69.92 -33.93 18.89
C MET A 1 68.59 -33.76 18.18
N ARG A 2 67.50 -34.06 18.87
CA ARG A 2 66.18 -34.50 18.38
C ARG A 2 65.47 -33.60 17.33
N PRO A 3 64.60 -34.18 16.48
CA PRO A 3 63.82 -33.50 15.45
C PRO A 3 62.42 -33.09 15.97
N ALA A 4 61.82 -32.04 15.40
CA ALA A 4 60.40 -31.75 15.59
C ALA A 4 59.67 -31.89 14.25
N LYS A 5 58.87 -32.95 14.17
CA LYS A 5 58.01 -33.38 13.07
C LYS A 5 56.87 -32.37 12.86
N ARG A 6 56.60 -32.02 11.60
CA ARG A 6 55.31 -31.49 11.15
C ARG A 6 54.31 -32.65 11.14
N LEU A 7 53.21 -32.53 11.89
CA LEU A 7 52.09 -33.45 11.83
C LEU A 7 50.85 -32.69 11.31
N LEU A 8 50.29 -33.20 10.22
CA LEU A 8 48.95 -32.90 9.75
C LEU A 8 47.92 -33.27 10.83
N ILE A 9 46.98 -32.37 11.13
CA ILE A 9 45.68 -32.73 11.72
C ILE A 9 44.62 -32.04 10.88
N ALA A 10 43.84 -32.87 10.18
CA ALA A 10 42.59 -32.49 9.55
C ALA A 10 41.52 -32.43 10.65
N CYS A 11 40.92 -31.26 10.85
CA CYS A 11 39.71 -31.11 11.67
C CYS A 11 38.48 -31.11 10.74
N LEU A 12 37.77 -32.24 10.74
CA LEU A 12 36.37 -32.32 10.36
C LEU A 12 35.56 -31.48 11.36
N ILE A 13 35.08 -30.31 10.94
CA ILE A 13 34.08 -29.55 11.67
C ILE A 13 32.72 -29.98 11.11
N CYS A 14 32.10 -30.97 11.75
CA CYS A 14 30.67 -31.21 11.60
C CYS A 14 29.93 -30.13 12.39
N PHE A 15 29.39 -29.13 11.70
CA PHE A 15 28.45 -28.17 12.28
C PHE A 15 27.09 -28.86 12.48
N SER A 16 26.74 -29.20 13.73
CA SER A 16 25.39 -29.59 14.12
C SER A 16 24.58 -28.36 14.52
N TRP A 17 23.91 -27.72 13.56
CA TRP A 17 22.96 -26.62 13.78
C TRP A 17 21.55 -27.16 14.07
N THR A 18 21.20 -27.55 15.31
CA THR A 18 19.81 -28.01 15.56
C THR A 18 19.14 -27.70 16.91
N LEU A 19 19.65 -26.82 17.78
CA LEU A 19 19.06 -26.63 19.14
C LEU A 19 18.50 -25.23 19.50
N SER A 20 18.60 -24.21 18.63
CA SER A 20 18.18 -22.82 18.97
C SER A 20 16.65 -22.54 18.97
N GLY A 21 15.79 -23.52 18.70
CA GLY A 21 14.39 -23.29 18.33
C GLY A 21 13.46 -22.88 19.49
N CYS A 22 13.53 -23.58 20.62
CA CYS A 22 12.56 -23.47 21.72
C CYS A 22 12.86 -22.32 22.69
N ALA A 23 14.15 -22.12 23.00
CA ALA A 23 14.59 -21.06 23.88
C ALA A 23 14.11 -19.69 23.38
N SER A 24 14.14 -19.45 22.05
CA SER A 24 13.71 -18.18 21.49
C SER A 24 12.19 -17.96 21.57
N VAL A 25 11.36 -19.01 21.46
CA VAL A 25 9.89 -18.88 21.50
C VAL A 25 9.44 -18.60 22.93
N ILE A 26 9.97 -19.35 23.90
CA ILE A 26 9.69 -19.12 25.32
C ILE A 26 10.17 -17.72 25.74
N GLN A 27 11.33 -17.29 25.25
CA GLN A 27 11.86 -15.95 25.50
C GLN A 27 10.99 -14.84 24.86
N GLN A 28 10.46 -15.04 23.64
CA GLN A 28 9.48 -14.13 23.02
C GLN A 28 8.18 -14.01 23.83
N ILE A 29 7.67 -15.14 24.36
CA ILE A 29 6.45 -15.17 25.17
C ILE A 29 6.67 -14.46 26.51
N GLN A 30 7.82 -14.68 27.17
CA GLN A 30 8.19 -14.01 28.43
C GLN A 30 8.23 -12.48 28.29
N GLN A 31 8.72 -11.97 27.15
CA GLN A 31 8.75 -10.53 26.89
C GLN A 31 7.34 -9.92 26.71
N THR A 32 6.36 -10.71 26.27
CA THR A 32 5.02 -10.20 25.95
C THR A 32 4.05 -10.35 27.13
N THR A 33 4.14 -11.45 27.87
CA THR A 33 3.23 -11.77 29.00
C THR A 33 3.71 -11.21 30.35
N GLY A 34 4.94 -10.68 30.41
CA GLY A 34 5.59 -10.24 31.64
C GLY A 34 5.95 -11.39 32.58
N SER A 35 6.48 -11.08 33.77
CA SER A 35 6.91 -12.05 34.80
C SER A 35 5.77 -12.90 35.42
N LYS A 36 4.58 -12.94 34.81
CA LYS A 36 3.47 -13.84 35.16
C LYS A 36 3.74 -15.30 34.80
N ILE A 37 4.77 -15.55 34.01
CA ILE A 37 5.36 -16.87 33.85
C ILE A 37 6.27 -17.12 35.06
N GLU A 38 5.71 -17.68 36.15
CA GLU A 38 6.56 -18.25 37.19
C GLU A 38 7.49 -19.30 36.55
N LYS A 39 8.78 -19.01 36.65
CA LYS A 39 9.96 -19.83 36.32
C LYS A 39 9.70 -21.04 35.40
N VAL A 40 9.53 -20.78 34.11
CA VAL A 40 9.73 -21.83 33.08
C VAL A 40 11.17 -22.37 33.12
N ASP A 41 12.12 -21.63 33.68
CA ASP A 41 13.48 -22.10 33.98
C ASP A 41 13.50 -23.35 34.88
N GLU A 42 12.53 -23.52 35.80
CA GLU A 42 12.44 -24.69 36.70
C GLU A 42 11.81 -25.93 36.01
N LEU A 43 11.04 -25.76 34.93
CA LEU A 43 10.45 -26.86 34.15
C LEU A 43 11.33 -27.27 32.96
N ALA A 44 12.06 -26.33 32.37
CA ALA A 44 13.04 -26.61 31.31
C ALA A 44 14.29 -27.32 31.86
N SER A 45 14.65 -27.08 33.12
CA SER A 45 15.81 -27.68 33.79
C SER A 45 15.65 -29.18 34.06
N GLN A 46 14.43 -29.72 34.16
CA GLN A 46 14.23 -31.18 34.26
C GLN A 46 14.42 -31.91 32.92
N ALA A 47 14.43 -31.18 31.79
CA ALA A 47 14.66 -31.74 30.46
C ALA A 47 16.08 -31.48 29.93
N ALA A 48 16.90 -30.69 30.64
CA ALA A 48 18.18 -30.17 30.20
C ALA A 48 19.36 -30.61 31.08
N GLU A 49 19.26 -31.73 31.80
CA GLU A 49 20.44 -32.43 32.31
C GLU A 49 21.08 -33.25 31.18
N GLU A 50 21.57 -32.58 30.14
CA GLU A 50 22.70 -33.02 29.32
C GLU A 50 23.11 -31.89 28.36
N GLU A 51 24.39 -31.53 28.47
CA GLU A 51 25.23 -30.68 27.59
C GLU A 51 25.36 -29.17 27.85
N GLU A 52 26.63 -28.78 28.00
CA GLU A 52 27.17 -27.52 28.52
C GLU A 52 27.14 -26.37 27.51
N ALA A 53 26.86 -25.19 28.07
CA ALA A 53 27.36 -23.84 27.77
C ALA A 53 27.96 -23.54 26.38
N GLU A 54 27.18 -22.83 25.55
CA GLU A 54 27.71 -21.96 24.48
C GLU A 54 27.33 -20.48 24.71
N GLU A 55 28.20 -19.62 24.19
CA GLU A 55 28.34 -18.17 24.36
C GLU A 55 27.05 -17.35 24.18
N LYS A 56 26.77 -16.48 25.16
CA LYS A 56 25.68 -15.48 25.10
C LYS A 56 26.00 -14.40 24.06
N VAL A 57 25.34 -14.46 22.91
CA VAL A 57 25.14 -13.30 22.04
C VAL A 57 24.09 -12.40 22.68
N ILE A 58 24.49 -11.20 23.09
CA ILE A 58 23.58 -10.17 23.63
C ILE A 58 22.84 -9.53 22.45
N VAL A 59 21.65 -10.06 22.13
CA VAL A 59 20.67 -9.38 21.27
C VAL A 59 19.97 -8.32 22.12
N LYS A 60 19.85 -7.09 21.62
CA LYS A 60 19.16 -6.01 22.33
C LYS A 60 17.69 -6.37 22.54
N GLU A 61 17.15 -6.07 23.71
CA GLU A 61 15.80 -6.43 24.16
C GLU A 61 14.69 -5.89 23.22
N ASP A 62 14.97 -4.81 22.48
CA ASP A 62 14.09 -4.17 21.49
C ASP A 62 14.05 -4.87 20.10
N GLU A 63 14.93 -5.85 19.83
CA GLU A 63 15.02 -6.52 18.51
C GLU A 63 14.33 -7.90 18.46
N ILE A 64 13.75 -8.36 19.58
CA ILE A 64 13.03 -9.63 19.63
C ILE A 64 11.55 -9.37 19.28
N PRO A 65 10.99 -10.02 18.23
CA PRO A 65 9.59 -9.80 17.86
C PRO A 65 8.66 -10.22 19.00
N LYS A 66 7.68 -9.39 19.35
CA LYS A 66 6.70 -9.73 20.39
C LYS A 66 5.82 -10.90 19.93
N SER A 67 5.51 -11.80 20.84
CA SER A 67 4.46 -12.82 20.64
C SER A 67 3.10 -12.13 20.72
N PRO A 68 2.05 -12.60 20.03
CA PRO A 68 0.70 -12.16 20.36
C PRO A 68 0.35 -12.60 21.80
N SER A 69 -0.36 -11.74 22.53
CA SER A 69 -0.92 -12.03 23.84
C SER A 69 -2.25 -12.78 23.69
N PRO A 70 -2.66 -13.62 24.67
CA PRO A 70 -3.90 -14.38 24.64
C PRO A 70 -5.12 -13.49 24.92
N HIS A 71 -5.28 -12.42 24.15
CA HIS A 71 -6.41 -11.50 24.23
C HIS A 71 -7.68 -12.18 23.72
N ILE A 72 -8.78 -11.99 24.46
CA ILE A 72 -10.13 -12.45 24.09
C ILE A 72 -10.99 -11.24 23.66
N GLU A 73 -10.61 -10.03 24.06
CA GLU A 73 -11.29 -8.80 23.68
C GLU A 73 -10.80 -8.30 22.32
N LEU A 74 -11.72 -8.10 21.36
CA LEU A 74 -11.42 -7.66 19.99
C LEU A 74 -10.49 -6.44 19.96
N LYS A 75 -10.76 -5.40 20.76
CA LYS A 75 -9.94 -4.19 20.79
C LYS A 75 -8.47 -4.47 21.15
N GLN A 76 -8.22 -5.44 22.03
CA GLN A 76 -6.86 -5.81 22.40
C GLN A 76 -6.20 -6.63 21.30
N ILE A 77 -6.95 -7.57 20.68
CA ILE A 77 -6.51 -8.36 19.53
C ILE A 77 -6.07 -7.45 18.36
N LEU A 78 -6.89 -6.45 18.02
CA LEU A 78 -6.63 -5.52 16.93
C LEU A 78 -5.45 -4.58 17.21
N ASN A 79 -5.15 -4.29 18.48
CA ASN A 79 -4.03 -3.43 18.87
C ASN A 79 -2.73 -4.21 19.15
N ASP A 80 -2.76 -5.54 19.08
CA ASP A 80 -1.59 -6.36 19.33
C ASP A 80 -0.62 -6.31 18.13
N ILE A 81 0.60 -5.85 18.41
CA ILE A 81 1.68 -5.81 17.42
C ILE A 81 2.44 -7.15 17.35
N GLY A 82 2.15 -8.08 18.27
CA GLY A 82 2.79 -9.37 18.35
C GLY A 82 2.45 -10.25 17.17
N LYS A 83 3.46 -10.94 16.63
CA LYS A 83 3.32 -11.86 15.50
C LYS A 83 4.05 -13.16 15.81
N GLY A 84 3.37 -14.27 15.58
CA GLY A 84 3.91 -15.60 15.77
C GLY A 84 5.17 -15.82 14.93
N LYS A 85 6.12 -16.57 15.49
CA LYS A 85 7.44 -16.84 14.86
C LYS A 85 7.33 -17.44 13.46
N TYR A 86 6.31 -18.24 13.22
CA TYR A 86 6.00 -18.91 11.96
C TYR A 86 4.65 -18.45 11.38
N ALA A 87 4.21 -17.23 11.67
CA ALA A 87 2.99 -16.66 11.11
C ALA A 87 3.23 -16.06 9.71
N GLY A 88 2.16 -15.90 8.93
CA GLY A 88 2.16 -15.37 7.56
C GLY A 88 3.03 -16.18 6.60
N ASP A 89 3.81 -15.48 5.77
CA ASP A 89 4.66 -16.08 4.72
C ASP A 89 5.81 -16.94 5.26
N ASN A 90 6.10 -16.84 6.58
CA ASN A 90 7.12 -17.64 7.25
C ASN A 90 6.58 -18.98 7.76
N TYR A 91 5.32 -19.32 7.49
CA TYR A 91 4.71 -20.54 7.97
C TYR A 91 5.39 -21.79 7.42
N ASP A 92 5.78 -22.66 8.36
CA ASP A 92 6.45 -23.93 8.09
C ASP A 92 5.93 -24.95 9.09
N GLN A 93 5.05 -25.82 8.61
CA GLN A 93 4.37 -26.82 9.45
C GLN A 93 5.39 -27.70 10.21
N SER A 94 6.50 -28.08 9.59
CA SER A 94 7.52 -28.92 10.23
C SER A 94 8.18 -28.20 11.41
N LYS A 95 8.50 -26.92 11.26
CA LYS A 95 9.07 -26.11 12.34
C LYS A 95 8.08 -25.86 13.46
N VAL A 96 6.80 -25.64 13.13
CA VAL A 96 5.73 -25.52 14.13
C VAL A 96 5.61 -26.82 14.93
N THR A 97 5.49 -27.98 14.28
CA THR A 97 5.43 -29.28 14.94
C THR A 97 6.65 -29.54 15.82
N LYS A 98 7.87 -29.20 15.36
CA LYS A 98 9.08 -29.32 16.17
C LYS A 98 9.00 -28.48 17.44
N ALA A 99 8.50 -27.24 17.35
CA ALA A 99 8.31 -26.38 18.51
C ALA A 99 7.21 -26.88 19.47
N LEU A 100 6.10 -27.42 18.95
CA LEU A 100 5.03 -28.01 19.77
C LEU A 100 5.51 -29.26 20.53
N ASN A 101 6.36 -30.08 19.93
CA ASN A 101 6.95 -31.24 20.62
C ASN A 101 7.74 -30.85 21.87
N GLN A 102 8.40 -29.68 21.81
CA GLN A 102 9.22 -29.14 22.90
C GLN A 102 8.40 -28.36 23.95
N MET A 103 7.09 -28.16 23.74
CA MET A 103 6.21 -27.50 24.69
C MET A 103 6.16 -28.25 26.04
N PRO A 104 6.31 -27.58 27.19
CA PRO A 104 6.14 -28.18 28.51
C PRO A 104 4.74 -28.79 28.70
N LYS A 105 4.65 -29.85 29.51
CA LYS A 105 3.35 -30.42 29.92
C LYS A 105 2.78 -29.65 31.11
N GLY A 106 1.46 -29.62 31.24
CA GLY A 106 0.78 -29.06 32.42
C GLY A 106 0.81 -27.53 32.49
N LEU A 107 0.95 -26.87 31.34
CA LEU A 107 0.70 -25.43 31.25
C LEU A 107 -0.80 -25.16 31.47
N SER A 108 -1.13 -24.06 32.13
CA SER A 108 -2.49 -23.53 32.16
C SER A 108 -2.97 -23.17 30.77
N GLU A 109 -4.28 -23.11 30.58
CA GLU A 109 -4.95 -22.90 29.30
C GLU A 109 -4.49 -21.60 28.64
N ASP A 110 -4.43 -20.51 29.40
CA ASP A 110 -3.97 -19.19 28.96
C ASP A 110 -2.52 -19.21 28.45
N LYS A 111 -1.64 -19.96 29.14
CA LYS A 111 -0.23 -20.12 28.76
C LYS A 111 -0.07 -21.02 27.56
N ALA A 112 -0.85 -22.10 27.48
CA ALA A 112 -0.88 -22.98 26.33
C ALA A 112 -1.34 -22.22 25.08
N TYR A 113 -2.43 -21.44 25.19
CA TYR A 113 -2.93 -20.62 24.10
C TYR A 113 -1.93 -19.52 23.68
N ALA A 114 -1.31 -18.82 24.65
CA ALA A 114 -0.23 -17.87 24.37
C ALA A 114 0.95 -18.52 23.62
N TYR A 115 1.28 -19.78 23.95
CA TYR A 115 2.31 -20.53 23.25
C TYR A 115 1.93 -20.79 21.78
N LEU A 116 0.67 -21.18 21.52
CA LEU A 116 0.18 -21.39 20.16
C LEU A 116 0.21 -20.08 19.34
N LEU A 117 -0.28 -18.98 19.93
CA LEU A 117 -0.23 -17.65 19.32
C LEU A 117 1.21 -17.21 19.03
N GLY A 118 2.16 -17.47 19.94
CA GLY A 118 3.58 -17.18 19.73
C GLY A 118 4.22 -17.96 18.58
N LEU A 119 3.61 -19.07 18.15
CA LEU A 119 4.07 -19.81 16.99
C LEU A 119 3.41 -19.33 15.69
N VAL A 120 2.08 -19.23 15.66
CA VAL A 120 1.33 -19.07 14.40
C VAL A 120 0.30 -17.94 14.41
N GLY A 121 0.15 -17.22 15.53
CA GLY A 121 -0.78 -16.11 15.66
C GLY A 121 -0.40 -14.92 14.78
N GLU A 122 -1.40 -14.27 14.21
CA GLU A 122 -1.24 -13.13 13.30
C GLU A 122 -1.41 -11.80 14.05
N SER A 123 -0.78 -10.74 13.54
CA SER A 123 -1.05 -9.35 13.97
C SER A 123 -1.92 -8.66 12.94
N TYR A 124 -3.00 -8.01 13.37
CA TYR A 124 -3.93 -7.27 12.50
C TYR A 124 -3.73 -5.75 12.56
N LYS A 125 -2.75 -5.26 13.32
CA LYS A 125 -2.60 -3.83 13.61
C LYS A 125 -2.47 -2.97 12.35
N LYS A 126 -1.65 -3.41 11.39
CA LYS A 126 -1.46 -2.69 10.11
C LYS A 126 -2.73 -2.70 9.26
N ASP A 127 -3.49 -3.79 9.30
CA ASP A 127 -4.73 -3.91 8.53
C ASP A 127 -5.80 -2.95 9.09
N VAL A 128 -5.85 -2.78 10.42
CA VAL A 128 -6.69 -1.78 11.11
C VAL A 128 -6.31 -0.36 10.69
N GLU A 129 -5.02 -0.03 10.71
CA GLU A 129 -4.53 1.31 10.33
C GLU A 129 -4.91 1.67 8.89
N ILE A 130 -4.89 0.70 7.98
CA ILE A 130 -5.31 0.88 6.60
C ILE A 130 -6.80 1.21 6.53
N PHE A 131 -7.66 0.45 7.21
CA PHE A 131 -9.08 0.74 7.28
C PHE A 131 -9.37 2.10 7.91
N ASP A 132 -8.69 2.46 9.00
CA ASP A 132 -8.82 3.77 9.65
C ASP A 132 -8.48 4.90 8.66
N GLY A 133 -7.47 4.69 7.81
CA GLY A 133 -7.09 5.63 6.75
C GLY A 133 -8.11 5.79 5.62
N MET A 134 -9.13 4.93 5.54
CA MET A 134 -10.16 4.93 4.49
C MET A 134 -11.53 5.42 4.97
N GLU A 135 -11.73 5.62 6.28
CA GLU A 135 -13.03 6.01 6.86
C GLU A 135 -13.57 7.35 6.37
N ASN A 136 -12.69 8.27 6.00
CA ASN A 136 -13.03 9.66 5.72
C ASN A 136 -12.54 10.04 4.31
N PRO A 137 -13.17 9.51 3.24
CA PRO A 137 -12.89 9.98 1.88
C PRO A 137 -13.26 11.46 1.73
N ASP A 138 -12.52 12.21 0.91
CA ASP A 138 -12.82 13.61 0.55
C ASP A 138 -12.57 13.79 -0.96
N TYR A 139 -13.52 13.33 -1.77
CA TYR A 139 -13.46 13.59 -3.21
C TYR A 139 -13.80 15.06 -3.53
N GLY A 140 -14.42 15.77 -2.57
CA GLY A 140 -14.67 17.20 -2.64
C GLY A 140 -13.40 18.04 -2.70
N GLU A 141 -12.32 17.65 -2.02
CA GLU A 141 -11.00 18.31 -2.12
C GLU A 141 -10.46 18.26 -3.54
N LYS A 142 -10.56 17.09 -4.17
CA LYS A 142 -10.18 16.91 -5.57
C LYS A 142 -11.02 17.77 -6.50
N LEU A 143 -12.34 17.82 -6.29
CA LEU A 143 -13.22 18.69 -7.07
C LEU A 143 -12.81 20.17 -6.92
N ARG A 144 -12.58 20.65 -5.70
CA ARG A 144 -12.12 22.02 -5.42
C ARG A 144 -10.79 22.32 -6.12
N ALA A 145 -9.84 21.39 -6.09
CA ALA A 145 -8.55 21.54 -6.76
C ALA A 145 -8.71 21.59 -8.29
N LEU A 146 -9.58 20.75 -8.87
CA LEU A 146 -9.88 20.74 -10.30
C LEU A 146 -10.63 22.00 -10.74
N GLU A 147 -11.59 22.48 -9.96
CA GLU A 147 -12.31 23.73 -10.24
C GLU A 147 -11.35 24.93 -10.22
N ALA A 148 -10.39 24.93 -9.28
CA ALA A 148 -9.39 25.98 -9.20
C ALA A 148 -8.56 26.11 -10.48
N LEU A 149 -8.42 25.05 -11.29
CA LEU A 149 -7.71 25.08 -12.58
C LEU A 149 -8.49 25.78 -13.70
N ILE A 150 -9.78 26.05 -13.52
CA ILE A 150 -10.62 26.67 -14.55
C ILE A 150 -10.30 28.18 -14.66
N PRO A 151 -10.01 28.69 -15.87
CA PRO A 151 -9.79 30.12 -16.07
C PRO A 151 -11.05 30.95 -15.72
N PRO A 152 -10.92 32.15 -15.14
CA PRO A 152 -12.06 33.01 -14.79
C PRO A 152 -12.99 33.35 -15.95
N LYS A 153 -12.48 33.37 -17.20
CA LYS A 153 -13.29 33.67 -18.40
C LYS A 153 -14.36 32.61 -18.73
N ALA A 154 -14.23 31.39 -18.21
CA ALA A 154 -15.30 30.39 -18.30
C ALA A 154 -16.47 30.68 -17.32
N LYS A 155 -16.28 31.61 -16.37
CA LYS A 155 -17.28 32.08 -15.41
C LYS A 155 -18.06 33.30 -15.92
N GLU A 156 -17.71 33.86 -17.09
CA GLU A 156 -18.45 34.94 -17.74
C GLU A 156 -19.53 34.37 -18.66
N LYS A 157 -20.80 34.60 -18.29
CA LYS A 157 -21.97 34.34 -19.13
C LYS A 157 -21.72 34.87 -20.55
N PRO A 158 -21.88 34.08 -21.63
CA PRO A 158 -21.82 34.63 -22.98
C PRO A 158 -22.84 35.79 -23.07
N PRO A 159 -22.49 36.93 -23.68
CA PRO A 159 -23.48 37.98 -23.90
C PRO A 159 -24.65 37.38 -24.66
N ALA A 160 -25.86 37.68 -24.20
CA ALA A 160 -27.12 37.22 -24.79
C ALA A 160 -27.31 37.82 -26.19
N ALA A 161 -26.55 37.34 -27.16
CA ALA A 161 -26.78 37.58 -28.57
C ALA A 161 -27.82 36.57 -29.03
N LYS A 162 -29.02 37.06 -29.36
CA LYS A 162 -30.06 36.27 -30.02
C LYS A 162 -29.45 35.65 -31.30
N PRO A 163 -29.39 34.31 -31.44
CA PRO A 163 -28.86 33.72 -32.66
C PRO A 163 -29.84 33.97 -33.80
N ASN A 164 -29.33 34.54 -34.89
CA ASN A 164 -30.05 34.64 -36.14
C ASN A 164 -30.16 33.21 -36.74
N PRO A 165 -31.35 32.65 -37.03
CA PRO A 165 -31.51 31.22 -37.32
C PRO A 165 -30.88 30.72 -38.64
N ALA A 166 -30.26 31.59 -39.44
CA ALA A 166 -29.92 31.26 -40.82
C ALA A 166 -28.50 30.71 -41.05
N GLN A 167 -27.58 30.73 -40.08
CA GLN A 167 -26.23 30.17 -40.26
C GLN A 167 -25.66 29.66 -38.93
N ALA A 168 -26.16 28.53 -38.43
CA ALA A 168 -25.51 27.79 -37.35
C ALA A 168 -24.29 27.03 -37.91
N GLN A 169 -23.22 27.76 -38.22
CA GLN A 169 -21.90 27.13 -38.35
C GLN A 169 -21.48 26.68 -36.94
N LYS A 170 -21.12 25.41 -36.80
CA LYS A 170 -20.51 24.87 -35.57
C LYS A 170 -19.37 25.83 -35.18
N PRO A 171 -19.31 26.35 -33.95
CA PRO A 171 -18.21 27.22 -33.52
C PRO A 171 -16.89 26.53 -33.87
N PRO A 172 -15.87 27.25 -34.37
CA PRO A 172 -14.57 26.65 -34.65
C PRO A 172 -14.07 25.95 -33.39
N GLU A 173 -13.73 24.66 -33.50
CA GLU A 173 -13.20 23.90 -32.38
C GLU A 173 -11.93 24.58 -31.86
N PRO A 174 -11.78 24.76 -30.54
CA PRO A 174 -10.58 25.39 -29.98
C PRO A 174 -9.33 24.61 -30.42
N PRO A 175 -8.19 25.30 -30.60
CA PRO A 175 -6.95 24.63 -30.99
C PRO A 175 -6.61 23.53 -29.99
N PRO A 176 -5.99 22.42 -30.44
CA PRO A 176 -5.75 21.28 -29.60
C PRO A 176 -4.88 21.63 -28.39
N LYS A 177 -5.41 21.44 -27.19
CA LYS A 177 -4.68 21.60 -25.93
C LYS A 177 -3.51 20.61 -25.89
N LYS A 178 -2.35 21.08 -25.43
CA LYS A 178 -1.12 20.28 -25.32
C LYS A 178 -0.89 19.82 -23.87
N ALA A 179 -0.40 18.61 -23.70
CA ALA A 179 0.12 18.12 -22.43
C ALA A 179 1.61 18.46 -22.29
N ASN A 180 2.02 18.92 -21.12
CA ASN A 180 3.42 18.99 -20.73
C ASN A 180 3.62 18.05 -19.53
N ILE A 181 4.27 16.92 -19.76
CA ILE A 181 4.39 15.82 -18.82
C ILE A 181 5.83 15.78 -18.32
N VAL A 182 6.01 15.93 -17.01
CA VAL A 182 7.28 15.79 -16.32
C VAL A 182 7.23 14.56 -15.43
N VAL A 183 7.93 13.50 -15.83
CA VAL A 183 8.11 12.31 -15.01
C VAL A 183 9.27 12.57 -14.03
N LEU A 184 9.00 12.43 -12.74
CA LEU A 184 9.99 12.45 -11.67
C LEU A 184 10.18 11.00 -11.19
N LEU A 185 11.30 10.39 -11.56
CA LEU A 185 11.63 9.03 -11.19
C LEU A 185 12.57 9.03 -9.99
N ASP A 186 12.12 8.43 -8.89
CA ASP A 186 13.01 8.09 -7.79
C ASP A 186 14.00 7.01 -8.24
N ALA A 187 15.27 7.24 -7.99
CA ALA A 187 16.35 6.28 -8.12
C ALA A 187 17.23 6.32 -6.86
N SER A 188 16.60 6.53 -5.71
CA SER A 188 17.16 6.27 -4.39
C SER A 188 17.51 4.79 -4.23
N GLY A 189 18.30 4.44 -3.22
CA GLY A 189 18.74 3.05 -3.06
C GLY A 189 17.63 2.06 -2.69
N SER A 190 16.47 2.49 -2.18
CA SER A 190 15.31 1.62 -1.92
C SER A 190 14.71 1.07 -3.22
N MET A 191 14.76 1.87 -4.30
CA MET A 191 14.35 1.46 -5.64
C MET A 191 15.22 0.33 -6.24
N GLY A 192 16.36 0.01 -5.62
CA GLY A 192 17.19 -1.16 -5.98
C GLY A 192 16.64 -2.50 -5.50
N GLY A 193 15.50 -2.48 -4.80
CA GLY A 193 14.78 -3.66 -4.34
C GLY A 193 13.93 -4.32 -5.42
N LYS A 194 13.01 -5.17 -4.95
CA LYS A 194 12.08 -5.92 -5.79
C LYS A 194 10.64 -5.55 -5.48
N MET A 195 9.76 -5.70 -6.47
CA MET A 195 8.31 -5.68 -6.36
C MET A 195 7.81 -6.94 -7.08
N ASP A 196 6.92 -7.71 -6.43
CA ASP A 196 6.47 -9.01 -6.93
C ASP A 196 7.59 -9.95 -7.45
N GLY A 197 8.73 -9.96 -6.75
CA GLY A 197 9.90 -10.78 -7.09
C GLY A 197 10.77 -10.28 -8.26
N GLN A 198 10.34 -9.24 -8.99
CA GLN A 198 11.07 -8.58 -10.08
C GLN A 198 11.75 -7.29 -9.61
N GLU A 199 12.77 -6.82 -10.34
CA GLU A 199 13.47 -5.58 -9.98
C GLU A 199 12.60 -4.34 -10.25
N LYS A 200 12.37 -3.50 -9.23
CA LYS A 200 11.50 -2.31 -9.35
C LYS A 200 11.88 -1.42 -10.53
N MET A 201 13.17 -1.12 -10.68
CA MET A 201 13.67 -0.27 -11.77
C MET A 201 13.44 -0.85 -13.17
N ALA A 202 13.46 -2.18 -13.33
CA ALA A 202 13.22 -2.82 -14.62
C ALA A 202 11.73 -2.71 -15.00
N GLU A 203 10.82 -2.93 -14.05
CA GLU A 203 9.37 -2.78 -14.27
C GLU A 203 9.00 -1.33 -14.56
N VAL A 204 9.62 -0.38 -13.86
CA VAL A 204 9.43 1.06 -14.09
C VAL A 204 9.94 1.49 -15.46
N GLU A 205 11.11 1.01 -15.88
CA GLU A 205 11.62 1.27 -17.24
C GLU A 205 10.60 0.79 -18.29
N GLU A 206 10.13 -0.46 -18.17
CA GLU A 206 9.18 -1.03 -19.13
C GLU A 206 7.89 -0.21 -19.18
N ALA A 207 7.35 0.13 -18.01
CA ALA A 207 6.09 0.86 -17.89
C ALA A 207 6.20 2.30 -18.43
N ILE A 208 7.29 3.02 -18.18
CA ILE A 208 7.53 4.36 -18.73
C ILE A 208 7.68 4.30 -20.26
N ARG A 209 8.34 3.26 -20.81
CA ARG A 209 8.48 3.08 -22.25
C ARG A 209 7.15 2.80 -22.93
N ASP A 210 6.32 1.95 -22.34
CA ASP A 210 4.96 1.67 -22.83
C ASP A 210 4.07 2.92 -22.77
N PHE A 211 4.10 3.64 -21.64
CA PHE A 211 3.42 4.92 -21.46
C PHE A 211 3.81 5.93 -22.56
N ALA A 212 5.12 6.17 -22.75
CA ALA A 212 5.62 7.12 -23.74
C ALA A 212 5.23 6.74 -25.18
N ALA A 213 5.19 5.43 -25.48
CA ALA A 213 4.80 4.92 -26.79
C ALA A 213 3.30 5.11 -27.10
N LYS A 214 2.45 5.08 -26.07
CA LYS A 214 0.98 5.19 -26.19
C LYS A 214 0.45 6.64 -26.16
N LEU A 215 1.29 7.61 -25.77
CA LEU A 215 0.89 9.01 -25.77
C LEU A 215 0.50 9.52 -27.18
N PRO A 216 -0.58 10.31 -27.32
CA PRO A 216 -1.05 10.78 -28.62
C PRO A 216 -0.03 11.71 -29.28
N LYS A 217 0.41 11.35 -30.49
CA LYS A 217 1.42 12.11 -31.25
C LYS A 217 1.04 13.59 -31.38
N GLU A 218 2.04 14.45 -31.36
CA GLU A 218 1.93 15.92 -31.55
C GLU A 218 1.19 16.69 -30.45
N ARG A 219 0.68 15.99 -29.42
CA ARG A 219 -0.08 16.59 -28.31
C ARG A 219 0.66 16.65 -26.98
N TYR A 220 1.93 16.27 -26.92
CA TYR A 220 2.67 16.29 -25.68
C TYR A 220 4.14 16.73 -25.81
N THR A 221 4.68 17.21 -24.70
CA THR A 221 6.11 17.21 -24.39
C THR A 221 6.33 16.30 -23.19
N LEU A 222 7.27 15.37 -23.30
CA LEU A 222 7.63 14.44 -22.22
C LEU A 222 9.05 14.73 -21.75
N THR A 223 9.19 15.01 -20.46
CA THR A 223 10.47 15.20 -19.76
C THR A 223 10.62 14.12 -18.70
N LEU A 224 11.79 13.49 -18.60
CA LEU A 224 12.14 12.61 -17.49
C LEU A 224 13.24 13.28 -16.67
N ARG A 225 12.97 13.44 -15.38
CA ARG A 225 13.96 13.76 -14.36
C ARG A 225 14.16 12.56 -13.45
N VAL A 226 15.40 12.36 -13.04
CA VAL A 226 15.79 11.32 -12.09
C VAL A 226 16.40 12.00 -10.87
N TYR A 227 16.07 11.50 -9.69
CA TYR A 227 16.62 11.97 -8.43
C TYR A 227 17.07 10.79 -7.57
N GLY A 228 17.93 11.06 -6.59
CA GLY A 228 18.47 10.02 -5.71
C GLY A 228 19.48 9.05 -6.33
N HIS A 229 19.83 9.20 -7.61
CA HIS A 229 20.81 8.36 -8.31
C HIS A 229 22.28 8.77 -8.09
N LYS A 230 22.55 9.83 -7.31
CA LYS A 230 23.92 10.32 -7.05
C LYS A 230 24.42 9.86 -5.69
N GLY A 231 25.69 9.44 -5.66
CA GLY A 231 26.36 9.07 -4.41
C GLY A 231 25.96 7.69 -3.91
N SER A 232 25.67 7.58 -2.61
CA SER A 232 25.25 6.33 -1.98
C SER A 232 24.31 6.60 -0.78
N ASN A 233 23.69 5.55 -0.24
CA ASN A 233 22.91 5.60 1.00
C ASN A 233 23.73 5.88 2.28
N LYS A 234 25.04 6.12 2.16
CA LYS A 234 25.89 6.48 3.30
C LYS A 234 25.68 7.95 3.65
N LYS A 235 25.64 8.26 4.95
CA LYS A 235 25.46 9.65 5.46
C LYS A 235 26.41 10.68 4.83
N LYS A 236 27.66 10.29 4.52
CA LYS A 236 28.66 11.15 3.88
C LYS A 236 28.24 11.65 2.48
N ASP A 237 27.43 10.87 1.76
CA ASP A 237 26.98 11.17 0.39
C ASP A 237 25.57 11.77 0.39
N LYS A 238 24.93 11.94 1.57
CA LYS A 238 23.59 12.50 1.70
C LYS A 238 23.50 13.89 1.08
N ALA A 239 24.45 14.78 1.36
CA ALA A 239 24.45 16.12 0.79
C ALA A 239 24.53 16.10 -0.75
N LEU A 240 25.33 15.21 -1.33
CA LEU A 240 25.43 15.02 -2.77
C LEU A 240 24.10 14.55 -3.35
N SER A 241 23.54 13.45 -2.80
CA SER A 241 22.28 12.88 -3.27
C SER A 241 21.10 13.85 -3.13
N CYS A 242 21.07 14.63 -2.05
CA CYS A 242 19.99 15.57 -1.78
C CYS A 242 20.06 16.87 -2.57
N SER A 243 21.16 17.11 -3.30
CA SER A 243 21.39 18.34 -4.07
C SER A 243 21.11 18.21 -5.56
N ASP A 244 20.76 17.02 -6.04
CA ASP A 244 20.67 16.73 -7.48
C ASP A 244 19.29 16.18 -7.88
N VAL A 245 18.74 16.78 -8.94
CA VAL A 245 17.60 16.28 -9.69
C VAL A 245 17.92 16.52 -11.16
N GLU A 246 18.24 15.46 -11.89
CA GLU A 246 18.82 15.54 -13.22
C GLU A 246 17.77 15.34 -14.31
N LYS A 247 17.64 16.30 -15.23
CA LYS A 247 16.86 16.10 -16.46
C LYS A 247 17.65 15.25 -17.45
N VAL A 248 17.21 14.02 -17.65
CA VAL A 248 17.92 13.01 -18.45
C VAL A 248 17.27 12.76 -19.81
N TYR A 249 15.99 13.09 -19.97
CA TYR A 249 15.26 12.96 -21.23
C TYR A 249 14.31 14.13 -21.42
N MET A 250 14.19 14.60 -22.66
CA MET A 250 13.15 15.51 -23.11
C MET A 250 12.89 15.23 -24.59
N ALA A 251 11.62 15.08 -24.95
CA ALA A 251 11.21 14.96 -26.35
C ALA A 251 9.74 15.38 -26.55
N ASN A 252 9.43 15.86 -27.76
CA ASN A 252 8.06 16.11 -28.23
C ASN A 252 7.47 14.94 -29.04
N GLN A 253 8.30 13.91 -29.28
CA GLN A 253 7.94 12.66 -29.92
C GLN A 253 8.75 11.54 -29.26
N TYR A 254 8.15 10.36 -29.11
CA TYR A 254 8.80 9.23 -28.47
C TYR A 254 10.04 8.76 -29.27
N ASP A 255 11.21 8.79 -28.63
CA ASP A 255 12.46 8.21 -29.12
C ASP A 255 12.85 7.03 -28.23
N ALA A 256 12.48 5.83 -28.68
CA ALA A 256 12.71 4.59 -27.95
C ALA A 256 14.19 4.33 -27.63
N LYS A 257 15.10 4.67 -28.55
CA LYS A 257 16.54 4.42 -28.38
C LYS A 257 17.12 5.39 -27.36
N LYS A 258 16.78 6.68 -27.47
CA LYS A 258 17.24 7.70 -26.52
C LYS A 258 16.71 7.40 -25.12
N LEU A 259 15.43 7.04 -24.98
CA LEU A 259 14.86 6.73 -23.66
C LEU A 259 15.50 5.48 -23.04
N ALA A 260 15.67 4.39 -23.80
CA ALA A 260 16.37 3.19 -23.30
C ALA A 260 17.82 3.49 -22.87
N SER A 261 18.53 4.36 -23.60
CA SER A 261 19.90 4.74 -23.25
C SER A 261 20.02 5.54 -21.95
N VAL A 262 18.92 6.15 -21.49
CA VAL A 262 18.86 6.86 -20.20
C VAL A 262 18.82 5.86 -19.06
N PHE A 263 17.94 4.86 -19.12
CA PHE A 263 17.80 3.85 -18.06
C PHE A 263 19.09 3.05 -17.83
N ASN A 264 19.84 2.74 -18.91
CA ASN A 264 21.17 2.11 -18.81
C ASN A 264 22.21 2.90 -17.97
N LYS A 265 21.94 4.18 -17.64
CA LYS A 265 22.85 5.06 -16.89
C LYS A 265 22.34 5.39 -15.49
N VAL A 266 21.12 4.98 -15.14
CA VAL A 266 20.47 5.28 -13.86
C VAL A 266 20.67 4.10 -12.93
N ASN A 267 21.26 4.33 -11.77
CA ASN A 267 21.44 3.30 -10.74
C ASN A 267 20.77 3.73 -9.43
N PRO A 268 19.97 2.87 -8.80
CA PRO A 268 19.28 3.17 -7.55
C PRO A 268 20.27 3.12 -6.37
N THR A 269 20.76 4.27 -5.89
CA THR A 269 21.92 4.25 -4.95
C THR A 269 21.89 5.23 -3.79
N GLY A 270 21.20 6.38 -3.91
CA GLY A 270 21.27 7.48 -2.95
C GLY A 270 19.99 7.73 -2.15
N TRP A 271 19.92 8.90 -1.54
CA TRP A 271 18.80 9.40 -0.73
C TRP A 271 17.70 10.01 -1.60
N THR A 272 16.51 10.17 -1.04
CA THR A 272 15.26 10.58 -1.71
C THR A 272 14.95 12.08 -1.47
N PRO A 273 15.43 13.02 -2.31
CA PRO A 273 15.08 14.45 -2.22
C PRO A 273 13.70 14.75 -2.83
N PHE A 274 12.66 14.11 -2.31
CA PHE A 274 11.32 14.13 -2.91
C PHE A 274 10.73 15.55 -3.05
N ALA A 275 10.81 16.39 -2.01
CA ALA A 275 10.31 17.76 -2.07
C ALA A 275 11.10 18.61 -3.08
N TYR A 276 12.42 18.40 -3.16
CA TYR A 276 13.25 19.08 -4.15
C TYR A 276 12.91 18.61 -5.57
N ALA A 277 12.68 17.31 -5.78
CA ALA A 277 12.24 16.78 -7.07
C ALA A 277 10.95 17.45 -7.54
N ILE A 278 9.91 17.49 -6.69
CA ILE A 278 8.64 18.19 -6.96
C ILE A 278 8.91 19.64 -7.35
N SER A 279 9.57 20.43 -6.48
CA SER A 279 9.80 21.85 -6.74
C SER A 279 10.64 22.11 -8.01
N SER A 280 11.59 21.23 -8.33
CA SER A 280 12.45 21.36 -9.50
C SER A 280 11.70 21.18 -10.83
N SER A 281 10.57 20.45 -10.82
CA SER A 281 9.73 20.24 -12.01
C SER A 281 9.25 21.55 -12.64
N TYR A 282 9.14 22.62 -11.84
CA TYR A 282 8.81 23.97 -12.29
C TYR A 282 9.65 24.44 -13.49
N GLN A 283 10.91 24.03 -13.55
CA GLN A 283 11.85 24.43 -14.61
C GLN A 283 11.46 23.91 -15.99
N ASP A 284 10.67 22.83 -16.05
CA ASP A 284 10.21 22.21 -17.30
C ASP A 284 8.71 22.45 -17.55
N MET A 285 8.07 23.32 -16.77
CA MET A 285 6.68 23.69 -16.98
C MET A 285 6.53 24.60 -18.20
N GLN A 286 5.51 24.35 -19.00
CA GLN A 286 5.19 25.17 -20.16
C GLN A 286 4.26 26.31 -19.78
N LYS A 287 4.60 27.53 -20.22
CA LYS A 287 3.74 28.70 -20.07
C LYS A 287 2.52 28.55 -20.98
N GLY A 288 1.34 28.82 -20.46
CA GLY A 288 0.09 28.79 -21.20
C GLY A 288 -1.09 29.01 -20.26
N THR A 289 -2.26 29.28 -20.83
CA THR A 289 -3.51 29.15 -20.06
C THR A 289 -3.86 27.66 -19.93
N PRO A 290 -4.64 27.27 -18.90
CA PRO A 290 -5.23 25.93 -18.81
C PRO A 290 -5.98 25.47 -20.06
N ASP A 291 -6.38 26.39 -20.96
CA ASP A 291 -7.04 26.06 -22.23
C ASP A 291 -6.06 25.66 -23.35
N THR A 292 -4.77 25.99 -23.20
CA THR A 292 -3.74 25.77 -24.24
C THR A 292 -2.73 24.71 -23.84
N VAL A 293 -2.37 24.65 -22.56
CA VAL A 293 -1.38 23.73 -22.01
C VAL A 293 -1.89 23.18 -20.67
N GLU A 294 -1.78 21.88 -20.47
CA GLU A 294 -1.93 21.24 -19.15
C GLU A 294 -0.59 20.70 -18.70
N ASN A 295 -0.12 21.21 -17.57
CA ASN A 295 1.09 20.73 -16.91
C ASN A 295 0.73 19.54 -16.01
N MET A 296 1.46 18.44 -16.16
CA MET A 296 1.30 17.21 -15.40
C MET A 296 2.66 16.77 -14.88
N VAL A 297 2.75 16.49 -13.59
CA VAL A 297 3.91 15.87 -12.94
C VAL A 297 3.51 14.45 -12.59
N LEU A 298 4.28 13.47 -13.06
CA LEU A 298 4.11 12.06 -12.72
C LEU A 298 5.29 11.63 -11.85
N VAL A 299 5.05 11.41 -10.56
CA VAL A 299 6.07 10.90 -9.65
C VAL A 299 5.97 9.38 -9.58
N ILE A 300 7.09 8.70 -9.68
CA ILE A 300 7.22 7.27 -9.37
C ILE A 300 8.25 7.15 -8.24
N SER A 301 7.85 6.66 -7.07
CA SER A 301 8.67 6.60 -5.86
C SER A 301 8.27 5.40 -4.99
N ASP A 302 9.19 4.86 -4.18
CA ASP A 302 8.89 3.87 -3.16
C ASP A 302 9.01 4.40 -1.72
N GLY A 303 9.20 5.72 -1.54
CA GLY A 303 9.33 6.33 -0.22
C GLY A 303 9.09 7.84 -0.15
N SER A 304 9.17 8.37 1.07
CA SER A 304 9.06 9.80 1.41
C SER A 304 10.39 10.55 1.31
N ASP A 305 10.37 11.86 1.59
CA ASP A 305 11.57 12.69 1.58
C ASP A 305 12.54 12.28 2.71
N THR A 306 13.75 11.86 2.33
CA THR A 306 14.81 11.50 3.30
C THR A 306 15.90 12.57 3.39
N CYS A 307 15.69 13.73 2.75
CA CYS A 307 16.62 14.84 2.63
C CYS A 307 16.25 16.06 3.49
N GLY A 308 15.13 16.01 4.21
CA GLY A 308 14.65 17.07 5.10
C GLY A 308 13.81 18.14 4.40
N GLY A 309 13.33 17.84 3.18
CA GLY A 309 12.38 18.68 2.46
C GLY A 309 10.96 18.56 3.00
N ASN A 310 10.07 19.45 2.55
CA ASN A 310 8.64 19.40 2.85
C ASN A 310 7.83 19.21 1.56
N PRO A 311 7.41 17.96 1.24
CA PRO A 311 6.66 17.66 0.02
C PRO A 311 5.34 18.42 -0.09
N LEU A 312 4.61 18.58 1.02
CA LEU A 312 3.34 19.31 1.04
C LEU A 312 3.53 20.78 0.69
N GLU A 313 4.60 21.41 1.17
CA GLU A 313 4.90 22.80 0.81
C GLU A 313 5.34 22.92 -0.66
N ALA A 314 6.13 21.97 -1.16
CA ALA A 314 6.47 21.92 -2.59
C ALA A 314 5.22 21.80 -3.48
N ALA A 315 4.25 20.97 -3.08
CA ALA A 315 2.96 20.82 -3.76
C ALA A 315 2.15 22.13 -3.76
N ARG A 316 2.05 22.81 -2.61
CA ARG A 316 1.36 24.11 -2.49
C ARG A 316 1.98 25.17 -3.38
N LEU A 317 3.32 25.21 -3.48
CA LEU A 317 4.03 26.15 -4.34
C LEU A 317 3.73 25.90 -5.82
N ILE A 318 3.67 24.63 -6.25
CA ILE A 318 3.25 24.27 -7.61
C ILE A 318 1.81 24.70 -7.87
N ASN A 319 0.88 24.39 -6.97
CA ASN A 319 -0.54 24.71 -7.15
C ASN A 319 -0.81 26.22 -7.20
N ARG A 320 -0.05 27.01 -6.42
CA ARG A 320 -0.15 28.49 -6.42
C ARG A 320 0.62 29.16 -7.55
N SER A 321 1.42 28.41 -8.31
CA SER A 321 2.21 28.97 -9.41
C SER A 321 1.34 29.37 -10.60
N GLN A 322 1.89 30.23 -11.48
CA GLN A 322 1.27 30.56 -12.77
C GLN A 322 1.17 29.36 -13.73
N PHE A 323 1.91 28.28 -13.48
CA PHE A 323 1.97 27.12 -14.35
C PHE A 323 0.92 26.07 -14.01
N ARG A 324 0.53 25.98 -12.73
CA ARG A 324 -0.42 25.02 -12.14
C ARG A 324 -0.29 23.61 -12.73
N ALA A 325 0.40 22.71 -12.02
CA ALA A 325 0.54 21.33 -12.45
C ALA A 325 -0.26 20.39 -11.56
N LYS A 326 -0.89 19.38 -12.16
CA LYS A 326 -1.41 18.22 -11.43
C LYS A 326 -0.25 17.29 -11.12
N VAL A 327 -0.05 16.97 -9.85
CA VAL A 327 0.98 16.03 -9.39
C VAL A 327 0.29 14.70 -9.12
N HIS A 328 0.51 13.73 -10.00
CA HIS A 328 0.10 12.35 -9.77
C HIS A 328 1.28 11.57 -9.21
N ILE A 329 1.04 10.75 -8.19
CA ILE A 329 2.06 9.95 -7.52
C ILE A 329 1.72 8.47 -7.65
N ILE A 330 2.69 7.69 -8.10
CA ILE A 330 2.66 6.24 -8.13
C ILE A 330 3.64 5.73 -7.09
N GLY A 331 3.13 5.16 -6.01
CA GLY A 331 3.88 4.51 -4.95
C GLY A 331 4.18 3.06 -5.30
N LEU A 332 5.44 2.63 -5.26
CA LEU A 332 5.84 1.24 -5.51
C LEU A 332 6.07 0.49 -4.20
N ASP A 333 5.12 -0.37 -3.80
CA ASP A 333 5.20 -1.15 -2.55
C ASP A 333 5.50 -0.24 -1.33
N VAL A 334 4.67 0.79 -1.16
CA VAL A 334 4.86 1.85 -0.15
C VAL A 334 4.18 1.48 1.16
N GLU A 335 4.86 1.73 2.28
CA GLU A 335 4.30 1.58 3.63
C GLU A 335 3.15 2.56 3.90
N HIS A 336 2.14 2.12 4.65
CA HIS A 336 0.91 2.87 4.90
C HIS A 336 1.14 4.26 5.54
N GLU A 337 2.13 4.37 6.42
CA GLU A 337 2.48 5.62 7.09
C GLU A 337 2.99 6.68 6.11
N ILE A 338 3.62 6.25 5.01
CA ILE A 338 4.12 7.12 3.94
C ILE A 338 3.00 7.47 2.95
N GLU A 339 2.09 6.53 2.69
CA GLU A 339 0.97 6.71 1.74
C GLU A 339 0.16 7.98 2.02
N ASN A 340 -0.16 8.29 3.29
CA ASN A 340 -0.94 9.48 3.65
C ASN A 340 -0.24 10.80 3.24
N GLU A 341 1.09 10.89 3.37
CA GLU A 341 1.83 12.07 2.94
C GLU A 341 1.77 12.22 1.40
N LEU A 342 2.03 11.12 0.68
CA LEU A 342 2.02 11.10 -0.78
C LEU A 342 0.63 11.40 -1.36
N ARG A 343 -0.43 10.88 -0.74
CA ARG A 343 -1.82 11.17 -1.10
C ARG A 343 -2.12 12.66 -0.99
N LYS A 344 -1.82 13.27 0.16
CA LYS A 344 -2.00 14.71 0.39
C LYS A 344 -1.25 15.59 -0.61
N VAL A 345 -0.05 15.20 -1.03
CA VAL A 345 0.68 15.92 -2.09
C VAL A 345 -0.11 15.95 -3.39
N SER A 346 -0.71 14.82 -3.78
CA SER A 346 -1.50 14.71 -5.01
C SER A 346 -2.80 15.52 -4.90
N ASP A 347 -3.51 15.40 -3.78
CA ASP A 347 -4.81 16.07 -3.55
C ASP A 347 -4.70 17.59 -3.59
N ILE A 348 -3.64 18.17 -2.98
CA ILE A 348 -3.35 19.61 -3.02
C ILE A 348 -3.31 20.16 -4.45
N THR A 349 -2.98 19.32 -5.44
CA THR A 349 -2.80 19.72 -6.84
C THR A 349 -3.92 19.22 -7.76
N GLY A 350 -4.91 18.49 -7.23
CA GLY A 350 -5.94 17.83 -8.03
C GLY A 350 -5.41 16.67 -8.87
N GLY A 351 -4.27 16.09 -8.46
CA GLY A 351 -3.72 14.87 -9.02
C GLY A 351 -4.26 13.62 -8.33
N ASP A 352 -3.64 12.47 -8.62
CA ASP A 352 -4.05 11.17 -8.08
C ASP A 352 -2.85 10.49 -7.42
N TYR A 353 -3.07 9.90 -6.24
CA TYR A 353 -2.14 8.94 -5.65
C TYR A 353 -2.63 7.52 -5.91
N ARG A 354 -1.70 6.64 -6.31
CA ARG A 354 -1.93 5.20 -6.47
C ARG A 354 -0.73 4.45 -5.90
N THR A 355 -0.95 3.56 -4.94
CA THR A 355 0.01 2.51 -4.61
C THR A 355 -0.17 1.32 -5.55
N VAL A 356 0.94 0.71 -5.97
CA VAL A 356 0.98 -0.47 -6.83
C VAL A 356 1.91 -1.51 -6.21
N GLU A 357 1.52 -2.78 -6.31
CA GLU A 357 2.25 -3.93 -5.74
C GLU A 357 2.88 -4.84 -6.81
N ASN A 358 2.63 -4.57 -8.09
CA ASN A 358 3.15 -5.35 -9.22
C ASN A 358 3.20 -4.54 -10.53
N ALA A 359 3.86 -5.09 -11.56
CA ALA A 359 3.99 -4.45 -12.86
C ALA A 359 2.67 -4.21 -13.60
N GLU A 360 1.65 -5.05 -13.39
CA GLU A 360 0.36 -4.90 -14.07
C GLU A 360 -0.37 -3.65 -13.56
N GLU A 361 -0.49 -3.51 -12.23
CA GLU A 361 -1.05 -2.33 -11.57
C GLU A 361 -0.31 -1.03 -11.96
N LEU A 362 1.03 -1.09 -12.09
CA LEU A 362 1.85 0.04 -12.56
C LEU A 362 1.50 0.43 -14.01
N LYS A 363 1.39 -0.56 -14.91
CA LYS A 363 1.04 -0.34 -16.32
C LYS A 363 -0.38 0.21 -16.44
N GLU A 364 -1.35 -0.33 -15.73
CA GLU A 364 -2.73 0.16 -15.71
C GLU A 364 -2.81 1.61 -15.23
N THR A 365 -2.10 1.92 -14.13
CA THR A 365 -2.04 3.28 -13.57
C THR A 365 -1.51 4.28 -14.60
N LEU A 366 -0.41 3.98 -15.30
CA LEU A 366 0.11 4.85 -16.35
C LEU A 366 -0.82 4.93 -17.58
N GLN A 367 -1.53 3.85 -17.92
CA GLN A 367 -2.52 3.87 -19.00
C GLN A 367 -3.68 4.83 -18.70
N THR A 368 -4.10 4.97 -17.45
CA THR A 368 -5.09 6.02 -17.10
C THR A 368 -4.59 7.42 -17.45
N ARG A 369 -3.29 7.69 -17.27
CA ARG A 369 -2.69 8.99 -17.64
C ARG A 369 -2.61 9.19 -19.14
N VAL A 370 -2.45 8.12 -19.92
CA VAL A 370 -2.59 8.21 -21.39
C VAL A 370 -4.01 8.65 -21.76
N LYS A 371 -5.04 8.07 -21.13
CA LYS A 371 -6.45 8.44 -21.38
C LYS A 371 -6.71 9.91 -21.03
N ASP A 372 -6.17 10.42 -19.93
CA ASP A 372 -6.26 11.84 -19.58
C ASP A 372 -5.72 12.75 -20.68
N VAL A 373 -4.56 12.39 -21.23
CA VAL A 373 -3.91 13.14 -22.31
C VAL A 373 -4.73 13.07 -23.61
N GLN A 374 -5.35 11.93 -23.91
CA GLN A 374 -6.25 11.78 -25.06
C GLN A 374 -7.53 12.62 -24.91
N GLN A 375 -8.01 12.80 -23.68
CA GLN A 375 -9.24 13.54 -23.36
C GLN A 375 -9.00 15.01 -22.98
N LEU A 376 -7.81 15.57 -23.22
CA LEU A 376 -7.48 16.94 -22.79
C LEU A 376 -8.50 18.02 -23.20
N ASN A 377 -9.10 17.86 -24.38
CA ASN A 377 -10.08 18.79 -24.94
C ASN A 377 -11.52 18.53 -24.48
N ALA A 378 -11.78 17.47 -23.71
CA ALA A 378 -13.11 17.25 -23.15
C ALA A 378 -13.48 18.37 -22.16
N PRO A 379 -14.77 18.72 -22.03
CA PRO A 379 -15.24 19.65 -21.02
C PRO A 379 -14.67 19.32 -19.64
N TRP A 380 -14.19 20.35 -18.92
CA TRP A 380 -13.52 20.15 -17.63
C TRP A 380 -14.39 19.34 -16.66
N ALA A 381 -15.71 19.55 -16.66
CA ALA A 381 -16.63 18.86 -15.77
C ALA A 381 -16.73 17.36 -16.09
N GLN A 382 -16.64 16.96 -17.37
CA GLN A 382 -16.59 15.55 -17.74
C GLN A 382 -15.29 14.89 -17.27
N ARG A 383 -14.17 15.61 -17.41
CA ARG A 383 -12.87 15.14 -16.92
C ARG A 383 -12.83 15.07 -15.39
N ALA A 384 -13.49 16.00 -14.70
CA ALA A 384 -13.62 15.98 -13.25
C ALA A 384 -14.50 14.82 -12.77
N ALA A 385 -15.62 14.57 -13.44
CA ALA A 385 -16.48 13.42 -13.17
C ALA A 385 -15.71 12.11 -13.28
N GLU A 386 -14.91 11.95 -14.35
CA GLU A 386 -14.07 10.77 -14.54
C GLU A 386 -12.98 10.68 -13.46
N ALA A 387 -12.27 11.78 -13.15
CA ALA A 387 -11.21 11.77 -12.14
C ALA A 387 -11.72 11.42 -10.73
N ILE A 388 -12.89 11.96 -10.35
CA ILE A 388 -13.57 11.65 -9.09
C ILE A 388 -13.98 10.18 -9.07
N TYR A 389 -14.62 9.69 -10.14
CA TYR A 389 -15.01 8.29 -10.25
C TYR A 389 -13.80 7.34 -10.18
N GLN A 390 -12.70 7.66 -10.88
CA GLN A 390 -11.47 6.86 -10.82
C GLN A 390 -10.84 6.85 -9.43
N SER A 391 -10.98 7.92 -8.65
CA SER A 391 -10.50 7.94 -7.26
C SER A 391 -11.37 7.05 -6.37
N TYR A 392 -12.69 7.20 -6.51
CA TYR A 392 -13.66 6.34 -5.83
C TYR A 392 -13.44 4.85 -6.14
N ARG A 393 -13.35 4.47 -7.42
CA ARG A 393 -13.15 3.07 -7.83
C ARG A 393 -11.84 2.49 -7.30
N TYR A 394 -10.80 3.32 -7.19
CA TYR A 394 -9.55 2.88 -6.61
C TYR A 394 -9.66 2.61 -5.12
N ASP A 395 -10.29 3.51 -4.36
CA ASP A 395 -10.46 3.33 -2.93
C ASP A 395 -11.42 2.16 -2.63
N ASP A 396 -12.45 1.94 -3.44
CA ASP A 396 -13.35 0.77 -3.40
C ASP A 396 -12.60 -0.56 -3.66
N GLN A 397 -11.79 -0.63 -4.72
CA GLN A 397 -10.96 -1.81 -5.00
C GLN A 397 -9.93 -2.06 -3.89
N ARG A 398 -9.35 -1.00 -3.32
CA ARG A 398 -8.41 -1.09 -2.20
C ARG A 398 -9.12 -1.65 -0.96
N LEU A 399 -10.34 -1.21 -0.69
CA LEU A 399 -11.15 -1.72 0.43
C LEU A 399 -11.40 -3.22 0.28
N GLU A 400 -11.82 -3.67 -0.90
CA GLU A 400 -12.05 -5.10 -1.19
C GLU A 400 -10.77 -5.92 -1.02
N LYS A 401 -9.66 -5.48 -1.63
CA LYS A 401 -8.36 -6.15 -1.53
C LYS A 401 -7.91 -6.32 -0.07
N HIS A 402 -8.09 -5.30 0.76
CA HIS A 402 -7.72 -5.37 2.18
C HIS A 402 -8.69 -6.22 3.00
N TYR A 403 -9.99 -6.16 2.71
CA TYR A 403 -10.98 -7.06 3.29
C TYR A 403 -10.61 -8.53 3.05
N GLU A 404 -10.38 -8.91 1.79
CA GLU A 404 -10.02 -10.28 1.43
C GLU A 404 -8.73 -10.74 2.11
N LYS A 405 -7.75 -9.83 2.26
CA LYS A 405 -6.49 -10.08 2.96
C LYS A 405 -6.73 -10.42 4.43
N ILE A 406 -7.53 -9.65 5.15
CA ILE A 406 -7.83 -9.91 6.58
C ILE A 406 -8.61 -11.21 6.74
N VAL A 407 -9.65 -11.42 5.92
CA VAL A 407 -10.47 -12.63 5.93
C VAL A 407 -9.59 -13.86 5.71
N THR A 408 -8.81 -13.89 4.64
CA THR A 408 -7.91 -15.01 4.33
C THR A 408 -6.88 -15.25 5.43
N LYS A 409 -6.26 -14.19 5.95
CA LYS A 409 -5.27 -14.26 7.03
C LYS A 409 -5.87 -14.83 8.32
N SER A 410 -7.08 -14.40 8.67
CA SER A 410 -7.82 -14.92 9.82
C SER A 410 -8.22 -16.39 9.68
N ASP A 411 -8.61 -16.84 8.49
CA ASP A 411 -8.90 -18.26 8.22
C ASP A 411 -7.64 -19.14 8.34
N GLN A 412 -6.51 -18.63 7.85
CA GLN A 412 -5.23 -19.32 7.99
C GLN A 412 -4.77 -19.36 9.45
N GLU A 413 -4.87 -18.26 10.20
CA GLU A 413 -4.57 -18.23 11.64
C GLU A 413 -5.43 -19.25 12.39
N TYR A 414 -6.74 -19.23 12.17
CA TYR A 414 -7.70 -20.15 12.76
C TYR A 414 -7.28 -21.60 12.54
N LYS A 415 -7.11 -22.00 11.27
CA LYS A 415 -6.73 -23.36 10.91
C LYS A 415 -5.43 -23.80 11.59
N ARG A 416 -4.41 -22.94 11.59
CA ARG A 416 -3.10 -23.25 12.17
C ARG A 416 -3.16 -23.38 13.69
N LEU A 417 -3.95 -22.54 14.36
CA LEU A 417 -4.15 -22.62 15.81
C LEU A 417 -4.94 -23.88 16.19
N ASP A 418 -6.00 -24.20 15.44
CA ASP A 418 -6.84 -25.38 15.66
C ASP A 418 -6.03 -26.67 15.49
N GLU A 419 -5.28 -26.81 14.37
CA GLU A 419 -4.36 -27.93 14.15
C GLU A 419 -3.29 -28.05 15.24
N ALA A 420 -2.78 -26.92 15.74
CA ALA A 420 -1.80 -26.92 16.82
C ALA A 420 -2.41 -27.32 18.17
N ASN A 421 -3.64 -26.90 18.46
CA ASN A 421 -4.40 -27.27 19.66
C ASN A 421 -4.70 -28.77 19.67
N ASP A 422 -5.13 -29.32 18.54
CA ASP A 422 -5.34 -30.77 18.35
C ASP A 422 -4.05 -31.56 18.57
N TYR A 423 -2.93 -31.08 18.02
CA TYR A 423 -1.65 -31.74 18.17
C TYR A 423 -1.19 -31.83 19.63
N ILE A 424 -1.32 -30.75 20.40
CA ILE A 424 -0.88 -30.73 21.81
C ILE A 424 -1.79 -31.58 22.70
N LYS A 425 -3.08 -31.73 22.36
CA LYS A 425 -3.99 -32.73 22.98
C LYS A 425 -3.52 -34.14 22.66
N GLU A 426 -3.28 -34.48 21.39
CA GLU A 426 -2.85 -35.82 20.97
C GLU A 426 -1.52 -36.25 21.64
N LYS A 427 -0.60 -35.30 21.85
CA LYS A 427 0.67 -35.55 22.55
C LYS A 427 0.57 -35.52 24.08
N GLY A 428 -0.64 -35.35 24.63
CA GLY A 428 -0.89 -35.30 26.06
C GLY A 428 -0.12 -34.18 26.76
N LYS A 429 -0.02 -33.02 26.12
CA LYS A 429 0.55 -31.80 26.71
C LYS A 429 -0.48 -31.05 27.55
N ILE A 430 -1.74 -31.12 27.12
CA ILE A 430 -2.93 -30.60 27.80
C ILE A 430 -3.98 -31.73 27.91
N ASP A 431 -4.99 -31.54 28.77
CA ASP A 431 -6.13 -32.45 28.88
C ASP A 431 -7.29 -32.05 27.95
N GLY A 432 -8.40 -32.80 28.03
CA GLY A 432 -9.56 -32.56 27.19
C GLY A 432 -10.32 -31.28 27.52
N GLU A 433 -10.36 -30.86 28.79
CA GLU A 433 -11.05 -29.65 29.22
C GLU A 433 -10.30 -28.41 28.70
N ALA A 434 -8.98 -28.39 28.88
CA ALA A 434 -8.12 -27.35 28.33
C ALA A 434 -8.20 -27.26 26.80
N TRP A 435 -8.29 -28.39 26.10
CA TRP A 435 -8.44 -28.39 24.63
C TRP A 435 -9.76 -27.74 24.17
N VAL A 436 -10.87 -28.04 24.84
CA VAL A 436 -12.18 -27.43 24.53
C VAL A 436 -12.12 -25.92 24.79
N GLU A 437 -11.60 -25.51 25.94
CA GLU A 437 -11.52 -24.10 26.34
C GLU A 437 -10.67 -23.29 25.35
N ILE A 438 -9.46 -23.76 25.03
CA ILE A 438 -8.56 -23.12 24.05
C ILE A 438 -9.22 -23.09 22.66
N GLY A 439 -9.88 -24.17 22.25
CA GLY A 439 -10.62 -24.23 20.99
C GLY A 439 -11.72 -23.16 20.91
N SER A 440 -12.42 -22.93 22.02
CA SER A 440 -13.44 -21.88 22.11
C SER A 440 -12.85 -20.46 21.94
N TRP A 441 -11.65 -20.20 22.47
CA TRP A 441 -10.96 -18.91 22.31
C TRP A 441 -10.46 -18.71 20.88
N ILE A 442 -9.97 -19.77 20.22
CA ILE A 442 -9.59 -19.76 18.81
C ILE A 442 -10.81 -19.44 17.93
N ASP A 443 -11.93 -20.13 18.14
CA ASP A 443 -13.20 -19.87 17.45
C ASP A 443 -13.67 -18.43 17.68
N HIS A 444 -13.60 -17.93 18.92
CA HIS A 444 -14.01 -16.58 19.27
C HIS A 444 -13.16 -15.51 18.58
N ARG A 445 -11.82 -15.66 18.61
CA ARG A 445 -10.88 -14.77 17.94
C ARG A 445 -11.15 -14.69 16.44
N TRP A 446 -11.33 -15.83 15.78
CA TRP A 446 -11.62 -15.88 14.34
C TRP A 446 -12.94 -15.18 14.00
N LYS A 447 -14.01 -15.42 14.77
CA LYS A 447 -15.31 -14.76 14.59
C LYS A 447 -15.22 -13.26 14.78
N GLN A 448 -14.54 -12.80 15.83
CA GLN A 448 -14.37 -11.37 16.14
C GLN A 448 -13.60 -10.63 15.04
N VAL A 449 -12.47 -11.18 14.59
CA VAL A 449 -11.67 -10.55 13.53
C VAL A 449 -12.42 -10.55 12.20
N GLY A 450 -13.12 -11.63 11.88
CA GLY A 450 -13.99 -11.71 10.70
C GLY A 450 -15.12 -10.69 10.73
N GLY A 451 -15.87 -10.64 11.83
CA GLY A 451 -16.96 -9.68 12.01
C GLY A 451 -16.48 -8.23 11.96
N TYR A 452 -15.29 -7.95 12.52
CA TYR A 452 -14.64 -6.65 12.33
C TYR A 452 -14.40 -6.35 10.86
N ALA A 453 -13.79 -7.27 10.09
CA ALA A 453 -13.53 -7.04 8.68
C ALA A 453 -14.82 -6.79 7.87
N ASP A 454 -15.88 -7.57 8.14
CA ASP A 454 -17.20 -7.43 7.52
C ASP A 454 -17.82 -6.05 7.81
N GLU A 455 -17.86 -5.64 9.08
CA GLU A 455 -18.39 -4.34 9.52
C GLU A 455 -17.62 -3.17 8.89
N ARG A 456 -16.28 -3.29 8.81
CA ARG A 456 -15.43 -2.25 8.23
C ARG A 456 -15.64 -2.11 6.73
N GLN A 457 -15.76 -3.22 6.01
CA GLN A 457 -16.05 -3.22 4.58
C GLN A 457 -17.40 -2.57 4.29
N GLU A 458 -18.43 -2.86 5.09
CA GLU A 458 -19.76 -2.25 4.95
C GLU A 458 -19.71 -0.74 5.22
N ASN A 459 -19.25 -0.33 6.40
CA ASN A 459 -19.26 1.07 6.81
C ASN A 459 -18.36 1.96 5.92
N ILE A 460 -17.15 1.50 5.58
CA ILE A 460 -16.26 2.27 4.69
C ILE A 460 -16.85 2.30 3.28
N GLY A 461 -17.38 1.18 2.79
CA GLY A 461 -18.00 1.12 1.47
C GLY A 461 -19.18 2.10 1.33
N GLU A 462 -20.03 2.19 2.36
CA GLU A 462 -21.11 3.18 2.42
C GLU A 462 -20.57 4.62 2.42
N ALA A 463 -19.54 4.92 3.21
CA ALA A 463 -18.92 6.25 3.24
C ALA A 463 -18.32 6.64 1.88
N LEU A 464 -17.64 5.71 1.19
CA LEU A 464 -17.10 5.94 -0.16
C LEU A 464 -18.23 6.26 -1.15
N ASP A 465 -19.33 5.49 -1.09
CA ASP A 465 -20.51 5.65 -1.94
C ASP A 465 -21.19 7.02 -1.75
N GLU A 466 -21.37 7.42 -0.50
CA GLU A 466 -22.01 8.69 -0.13
C GLU A 466 -21.16 9.87 -0.59
N GLU A 467 -19.88 9.89 -0.22
CA GLU A 467 -18.96 10.97 -0.58
C GLU A 467 -18.81 11.11 -2.10
N TRP A 468 -18.77 10.00 -2.84
CA TRP A 468 -18.76 10.05 -4.31
C TRP A 468 -20.03 10.70 -4.88
N LYS A 469 -21.21 10.32 -4.38
CA LYS A 469 -22.50 10.87 -4.82
C LYS A 469 -22.61 12.36 -4.49
N GLU A 470 -22.15 12.77 -3.31
CA GLU A 470 -22.13 14.16 -2.87
C GLU A 470 -21.21 15.00 -3.75
N SER A 471 -19.96 14.56 -3.93
CA SER A 471 -18.97 15.21 -4.81
C SER A 471 -19.47 15.31 -6.26
N PHE A 472 -20.13 14.28 -6.78
CA PHE A 472 -20.73 14.33 -8.11
C PHE A 472 -21.88 15.33 -8.19
N GLY A 473 -22.73 15.39 -7.16
CA GLY A 473 -23.81 16.38 -7.05
C GLY A 473 -23.29 17.81 -6.99
N GLU A 474 -22.20 18.06 -6.25
CA GLU A 474 -21.53 19.36 -6.22
C GLU A 474 -20.95 19.73 -7.60
N LEU A 475 -20.31 18.78 -8.28
CA LEU A 475 -19.83 18.97 -9.64
C LEU A 475 -20.96 19.35 -10.60
N GLU A 476 -22.12 18.68 -10.52
CA GLU A 476 -23.29 19.01 -11.34
C GLU A 476 -23.80 20.44 -11.10
N LYS A 477 -23.76 20.90 -9.84
CA LYS A 477 -24.13 22.27 -9.47
C LYS A 477 -23.15 23.29 -10.01
N VAL A 478 -21.85 23.11 -9.76
CA VAL A 478 -20.78 24.00 -10.24
C VAL A 478 -20.77 24.06 -11.77
N TRP A 479 -20.99 22.93 -12.45
CA TRP A 479 -21.10 22.88 -13.91
C TRP A 479 -22.24 23.76 -14.44
N GLN A 480 -23.43 23.67 -13.82
CA GLN A 480 -24.60 24.47 -14.21
C GLN A 480 -24.43 25.96 -13.91
N GLU A 481 -23.84 26.31 -12.76
CA GLU A 481 -23.54 27.70 -12.39
C GLU A 481 -22.58 28.36 -13.40
N ASN A 482 -21.69 27.58 -14.01
CA ASN A 482 -20.79 28.02 -15.08
C ASN A 482 -21.38 27.86 -16.50
N GLY A 483 -22.71 27.71 -16.63
CA GLY A 483 -23.42 27.70 -17.92
C GLY A 483 -23.40 26.36 -18.66
N GLY A 484 -22.91 25.29 -18.02
CA GLY A 484 -22.97 23.93 -18.51
C GLY A 484 -24.38 23.36 -18.58
N LYS A 485 -24.62 22.38 -19.47
CA LYS A 485 -25.93 21.72 -19.57
C LYS A 485 -25.95 20.46 -18.69
N PRO A 486 -27.04 20.19 -17.95
CA PRO A 486 -27.17 18.96 -17.15
C PRO A 486 -26.98 17.67 -17.96
N GLN A 487 -27.38 17.69 -19.23
CA GLN A 487 -27.27 16.56 -20.15
C GLN A 487 -25.83 16.12 -20.40
N ASP A 488 -24.86 17.02 -20.24
CA ASP A 488 -23.43 16.77 -20.50
C ASP A 488 -22.82 15.80 -19.48
N LEU A 489 -23.36 15.76 -18.26
CA LEU A 489 -22.94 14.87 -17.17
C LEU A 489 -23.93 13.72 -16.94
N ALA A 490 -25.20 13.88 -17.34
CA ALA A 490 -26.23 12.86 -17.15
C ALA A 490 -25.89 11.52 -17.80
N LYS A 491 -25.18 11.53 -18.94
CA LYS A 491 -24.69 10.31 -19.59
C LYS A 491 -23.63 9.61 -18.73
N ILE A 492 -22.59 10.35 -18.32
CA ILE A 492 -21.50 9.84 -17.48
C ILE A 492 -22.06 9.28 -16.17
N LYS A 493 -22.95 10.02 -15.50
CA LYS A 493 -23.60 9.58 -14.27
C LYS A 493 -24.29 8.24 -14.43
N ARG A 494 -25.07 8.05 -15.50
CA ARG A 494 -25.76 6.78 -15.78
C ARG A 494 -24.77 5.65 -16.04
N GLU A 495 -23.79 5.87 -16.91
CA GLU A 495 -22.77 4.87 -17.24
C GLU A 495 -22.00 4.44 -15.97
N LYS A 496 -21.62 5.39 -15.11
CA LYS A 496 -20.87 5.09 -13.88
C LYS A 496 -21.70 4.38 -12.83
N ILE A 497 -22.97 4.74 -12.65
CA ILE A 497 -23.90 4.00 -11.78
C ILE A 497 -24.13 2.58 -12.29
N GLU A 498 -24.24 2.38 -13.61
CA GLU A 498 -24.40 1.05 -14.20
C GLU A 498 -23.15 0.19 -14.01
N GLU A 499 -21.95 0.74 -14.28
CA GLU A 499 -20.66 0.10 -13.98
C GLU A 499 -20.57 -0.30 -12.48
N GLU A 500 -21.02 0.57 -11.57
CA GLU A 500 -21.06 0.33 -10.13
C GLU A 500 -21.95 -0.86 -9.76
N LEU A 501 -23.19 -0.85 -10.26
CA LEU A 501 -24.18 -1.88 -9.98
C LEU A 501 -23.70 -3.25 -10.48
N GLU A 502 -23.09 -3.30 -11.66
CA GLU A 502 -22.52 -4.53 -12.20
C GLU A 502 -21.35 -5.03 -11.34
N SER A 503 -20.46 -4.15 -10.87
CA SER A 503 -19.36 -4.54 -9.98
C SER A 503 -19.88 -5.12 -8.67
N LYS A 504 -20.80 -4.42 -8.00
CA LYS A 504 -21.38 -4.86 -6.72
C LYS A 504 -22.16 -6.17 -6.86
N ILE A 505 -22.85 -6.40 -7.98
CA ILE A 505 -23.53 -7.68 -8.25
C ILE A 505 -22.51 -8.82 -8.39
N ARG A 506 -21.38 -8.57 -9.07
CA ARG A 506 -20.33 -9.58 -9.24
C ARG A 506 -19.69 -9.92 -7.89
N GLU A 507 -19.27 -8.91 -7.14
CA GLU A 507 -18.66 -9.07 -5.82
C GLU A 507 -19.62 -9.70 -4.80
N GLY A 508 -20.88 -9.25 -4.78
CA GLY A 508 -21.91 -9.82 -3.91
C GLY A 508 -22.17 -11.30 -4.17
N LYS A 509 -22.09 -11.77 -5.42
CA LYS A 509 -22.20 -13.21 -5.75
C LYS A 509 -21.04 -14.02 -5.20
N ASP A 510 -19.83 -13.48 -5.23
CA ASP A 510 -18.64 -14.13 -4.68
C ASP A 510 -18.67 -14.15 -3.13
N ARG A 511 -19.40 -13.22 -2.51
CA ARG A 511 -19.53 -13.07 -1.04
C ARG A 511 -20.63 -13.90 -0.39
N ILE A 512 -21.72 -14.23 -1.10
CA ILE A 512 -22.83 -15.05 -0.54
C ILE A 512 -22.37 -16.45 -0.07
N GLY A 513 -21.24 -16.94 -0.57
CA GLY A 513 -20.60 -18.18 -0.09
C GLY A 513 -19.59 -18.01 1.06
N LYS A 514 -19.26 -16.77 1.46
CA LYS A 514 -18.19 -16.42 2.41
C LYS A 514 -18.67 -15.64 3.65
N MET A 515 -19.90 -15.13 3.68
CA MET A 515 -20.43 -14.40 4.85
C MET A 515 -20.35 -15.25 6.12
N ARG A 516 -19.63 -14.74 7.12
CA ARG A 516 -19.53 -15.37 8.44
C ARG A 516 -20.80 -14.99 9.22
N VAL A 517 -21.49 -15.99 9.77
CA VAL A 517 -22.79 -15.77 10.45
C VAL A 517 -22.60 -14.80 11.64
N PRO A 518 -23.43 -13.76 11.78
CA PRO A 518 -23.31 -12.78 12.86
C PRO A 518 -23.40 -13.42 14.25
N VAL A 519 -22.76 -12.76 15.22
CA VAL A 519 -22.80 -13.14 16.65
C VAL A 519 -24.24 -13.05 17.14
N GLY A 520 -24.85 -14.22 17.36
CA GLY A 520 -26.16 -14.32 17.99
C GLY A 520 -26.97 -15.55 17.59
N GLU A 521 -26.39 -16.76 17.66
CA GLU A 521 -27.09 -17.99 18.05
C GLU A 521 -26.11 -19.18 18.01
N THR A 522 -25.93 -19.77 19.20
CA THR A 522 -25.45 -21.12 19.52
C THR A 522 -24.66 -21.92 18.47
N ALA A 523 -23.41 -22.22 18.79
CA ALA A 523 -22.77 -23.47 18.35
C ALA A 523 -22.21 -24.19 19.59
N THR A 524 -23.09 -24.86 20.32
CA THR A 524 -22.77 -26.07 21.06
C THR A 524 -22.56 -27.18 20.03
N ASP A 525 -21.32 -27.55 19.72
CA ASP A 525 -20.92 -28.96 19.50
C ASP A 525 -19.42 -29.03 19.19
N ARG A 526 -18.62 -29.10 20.26
CA ARG A 526 -17.34 -29.82 20.28
C ARG A 526 -17.41 -30.80 21.46
N SER A 527 -18.34 -31.73 21.42
CA SER A 527 -18.35 -32.89 22.30
C SER A 527 -18.25 -34.16 21.47
N GLU A 528 -17.01 -34.60 21.22
CA GLU A 528 -16.58 -36.01 21.20
C GLU A 528 -15.05 -36.11 21.13
#